data_AF-A0A4Q3AZS8-F1
#
_entry.id   AF-A0A4Q3AZS8-F1
#
_cell.length_a   1.000
_cell.length_b   1.000
_cell.length_c   1.000
_cell.angle_alpha   90.00
_cell.angle_beta   90.00
_cell.angle_gamma   90.00
#
_symmetry.space_group_name_H-M   'P 1'
#
loop_
_entity.id
_entity.type
_entity.pdbx_description
1 polymer ?
#
loop_
_entity_poly.entity_id
_entity_poly.type
_entity_poly.pdbx_seq_one_letter_code
_entity_poly.pdbx_strand_id
1 'polypeptide(L)'
;MKILLLPVCLFLFAGTQAQSSKKVHRKAIVVDTHNDILMKAVEIGVVFDQDLSGKAHSDLARWKKGGLDVQVFSVYCDGDAKNAFAFANREMDSLDAIVLR
;
A
#
# COMPACT_ATOMS: atom_id res chain seq x y z
N MET A 1 5.65 50.63 20.97
CA MET A 1 6.35 49.33 21.08
C MET A 1 5.48 48.14 20.68
N LYS A 2 4.23 48.01 21.15
CA LYS A 2 3.33 46.89 20.81
C LYS A 2 3.01 46.74 19.30
N ILE A 3 2.88 47.84 18.56
CA ILE A 3 2.58 47.84 17.12
C ILE A 3 3.75 47.33 16.27
N LEU A 4 5.00 47.46 16.75
CA LEU A 4 6.20 46.98 16.04
C LEU A 4 6.46 45.48 16.24
N LEU A 5 5.88 44.86 17.28
CA LEU A 5 6.03 43.44 17.60
C LEU A 5 5.19 42.52 16.69
N LEU A 6 4.05 43.02 16.20
CA LEU A 6 3.13 42.26 15.34
C LEU A 6 3.74 41.86 13.98
N PRO A 7 4.36 42.77 13.20
CA PRO A 7 4.98 42.40 11.92
C PRO A 7 6.20 41.49 12.10
N VAL A 8 6.95 41.64 13.20
CA VAL A 8 8.07 40.75 13.53
C VAL A 8 7.57 39.34 13.83
N CYS A 9 6.49 39.20 14.61
CA CYS A 9 5.85 37.90 14.82
C CYS A 9 5.38 37.27 13.50
N LEU A 10 4.66 38.02 12.66
CA LEU A 10 4.16 37.53 11.37
C LEU A 10 5.30 37.09 10.43
N PHE A 11 6.42 37.81 10.42
CA PHE A 11 7.60 37.44 9.65
C PHE A 11 8.25 36.13 10.15
N LEU A 12 8.29 35.92 11.47
CA LEU A 12 8.81 34.69 12.06
C LEU A 12 7.93 33.46 11.78
N PHE A 13 6.59 33.62 11.77
CA PHE A 13 5.66 32.54 11.44
C PHE A 13 5.63 32.18 9.94
N ALA A 14 5.97 33.11 9.05
CA ALA A 14 6.03 32.83 7.61
C ALA A 14 7.11 31.80 7.23
N GLY A 15 8.15 31.65 8.05
CA GLY A 15 9.28 30.74 7.80
C GLY A 15 9.08 29.30 8.28
N THR A 16 8.07 29.02 9.11
CA THR A 16 7.87 27.68 9.68
C THR A 16 7.05 26.82 8.73
N GLN A 17 7.72 26.04 7.87
CA GLN A 17 7.10 25.01 7.04
C GLN A 17 7.27 23.65 7.71
N ALA A 18 6.18 22.87 7.81
CA ALA A 18 6.27 21.49 8.23
C ALA A 18 7.05 20.65 7.19
N GLN A 19 7.56 19.49 7.59
CA GLN A 19 8.16 18.57 6.64
C GLN A 19 7.12 18.10 5.62
N SER A 20 7.52 17.98 4.35
CA SER A 20 6.66 17.41 3.32
C SER A 20 6.37 15.94 3.64
N SER A 21 5.10 15.59 3.85
CA SER A 21 4.67 14.21 4.07
C SER A 21 5.13 13.29 2.94
N LYS A 22 5.04 13.74 1.69
CA LYS A 22 5.57 12.99 0.53
C LYS A 22 7.09 12.76 0.62
N LYS A 23 7.85 13.75 1.09
CA LYS A 23 9.31 13.61 1.25
C LYS A 23 9.66 12.64 2.37
N VAL A 24 8.91 12.64 3.47
CA VAL A 24 9.08 11.67 4.57
C VAL A 24 8.71 10.27 4.08
N HIS A 25 7.53 10.12 3.45
CA HIS A 25 7.04 8.87 2.88
C HIS A 25 8.03 8.23 1.91
N ARG A 26 8.57 9.01 0.95
CA ARG A 26 9.55 8.52 -0.03
C ARG A 26 10.92 8.17 0.55
N LYS A 27 11.19 8.53 1.80
CA LYS A 27 12.41 8.17 2.53
C LYS A 27 12.21 7.01 3.51
N ALA A 28 10.97 6.71 3.86
CA ALA A 28 10.63 5.63 4.76
C ALA A 28 10.60 4.30 4.01
N ILE A 29 10.74 3.19 4.74
CA ILE A 29 10.36 1.87 4.27
C ILE A 29 8.91 1.65 4.70
N VAL A 30 8.02 1.54 3.74
CA VAL A 30 6.60 1.29 3.98
C VAL A 30 6.35 -0.21 3.97
N VAL A 31 5.97 -0.73 5.12
CA VAL A 31 5.64 -2.15 5.32
C VAL A 31 4.14 -2.25 5.57
N ASP A 32 3.43 -2.81 4.61
CA ASP A 32 2.03 -3.21 4.79
C ASP A 32 2.01 -4.65 5.31
N THR A 33 1.39 -4.84 6.48
CA THR A 33 1.43 -6.13 7.19
C THR A 33 0.28 -7.06 6.84
N HIS A 34 -0.70 -6.63 6.03
CA HIS A 34 -1.87 -7.44 5.72
C HIS A 34 -2.62 -6.95 4.47
N ASN A 35 -2.69 -7.80 3.44
CA ASN A 35 -3.42 -7.50 2.21
C ASN A 35 -4.02 -8.77 1.59
N ASP A 36 -5.33 -8.76 1.34
CA ASP A 36 -6.13 -9.89 0.81
C ASP A 36 -6.14 -9.98 -0.72
N ILE A 37 -5.18 -9.35 -1.40
CA ILE A 37 -5.07 -9.40 -2.86
C ILE A 37 -4.91 -10.83 -3.40
N LEU A 38 -4.31 -11.76 -2.64
CA LEU A 38 -4.16 -13.15 -3.08
C LEU A 38 -5.51 -13.86 -3.15
N MET A 39 -6.28 -13.85 -2.06
CA MET A 39 -7.68 -14.31 -2.05
C MET A 39 -8.46 -13.70 -3.21
N LYS A 40 -8.40 -12.37 -3.37
CA LYS A 40 -9.13 -11.69 -4.45
C LYS A 40 -8.69 -12.16 -5.83
N ALA A 41 -7.38 -12.28 -6.07
CA ALA A 41 -6.81 -12.71 -7.33
C ALA A 41 -7.30 -14.12 -7.72
N VAL A 42 -7.31 -15.04 -6.75
CA VAL A 42 -7.82 -16.41 -6.95
C VAL A 42 -9.34 -16.41 -7.21
N GLU A 43 -10.13 -15.64 -6.45
CA GLU A 43 -11.59 -15.57 -6.59
C GLU A 43 -12.05 -15.11 -7.97
N ILE A 44 -11.46 -14.00 -8.47
CA ILE A 44 -11.88 -13.40 -9.75
C ILE A 44 -11.01 -13.84 -10.93
N GLY A 45 -10.05 -14.75 -10.71
CA GLY A 45 -9.20 -15.32 -11.75
C GLY A 45 -8.30 -14.29 -12.44
N VAL A 46 -7.68 -13.38 -11.67
CA VAL A 46 -6.77 -12.35 -12.19
C VAL A 46 -5.37 -12.50 -11.60
N VAL A 47 -4.39 -11.82 -12.21
CA VAL A 47 -3.03 -11.71 -11.69
C VAL A 47 -2.79 -10.25 -11.31
N PHE A 48 -2.23 -9.99 -10.12
CA PHE A 48 -2.08 -8.63 -9.58
C PHE A 48 -0.85 -7.87 -10.09
N ASP A 49 -0.15 -8.43 -11.08
CA ASP A 49 0.84 -7.71 -11.90
C ASP A 49 0.21 -6.94 -13.07
N GLN A 50 -1.11 -7.10 -13.28
CA GLN A 50 -1.90 -6.37 -14.27
C GLN A 50 -2.56 -5.13 -13.66
N ASP A 51 -3.12 -4.25 -14.50
CA ASP A 51 -3.96 -3.16 -14.03
C ASP A 51 -5.30 -3.71 -13.50
N LEU A 52 -5.52 -3.57 -12.20
CA LEU A 52 -6.73 -4.01 -11.52
C LEU A 52 -7.64 -2.84 -11.11
N SER A 53 -7.51 -1.68 -11.76
CA SER A 53 -8.37 -0.52 -11.52
C SER A 53 -9.85 -0.87 -11.70
N GLY A 54 -10.67 -0.57 -10.69
CA GLY A 54 -12.08 -0.92 -10.66
C GLY A 54 -12.39 -2.39 -10.31
N LYS A 55 -11.38 -3.25 -10.15
CA LYS A 55 -11.52 -4.66 -9.77
C LYS A 55 -10.94 -4.98 -8.40
N ALA A 56 -9.85 -4.32 -8.03
CA ALA A 56 -9.17 -4.47 -6.73
C ALA A 56 -8.60 -3.13 -6.23
N HIS A 57 -8.35 -3.07 -4.92
CA HIS A 57 -7.76 -1.89 -4.28
C HIS A 57 -6.27 -1.70 -4.64
N SER A 58 -5.59 -2.79 -4.99
CA SER A 58 -4.16 -2.83 -5.26
C SER A 58 -3.84 -3.58 -6.55
N ASP A 59 -2.69 -3.23 -7.12
CA ASP A 59 -1.92 -3.99 -8.09
C ASP A 59 -0.45 -3.53 -7.98
N LEU A 60 0.45 -4.28 -8.61
CA LEU A 60 1.89 -4.05 -8.50
C LEU A 60 2.31 -2.64 -8.96
N ALA A 61 1.68 -2.13 -10.01
CA ALA A 61 1.95 -0.79 -10.53
C ALA A 61 1.52 0.31 -9.53
N ARG A 62 0.35 0.16 -8.91
CA ARG A 62 -0.15 1.10 -7.90
C ARG A 62 0.63 1.02 -6.58
N TRP A 63 1.13 -0.14 -6.16
CA TRP A 63 2.05 -0.25 -5.03
C TRP A 63 3.34 0.51 -5.28
N LYS A 64 3.98 0.29 -6.44
CA LYS A 64 5.19 1.04 -6.82
C LYS A 64 4.95 2.55 -6.89
N LYS A 65 3.84 2.97 -7.49
CA LYS A 65 3.44 4.38 -7.53
C LYS A 65 3.23 4.96 -6.13
N GLY A 66 2.55 4.20 -5.27
CA GLY A 66 2.28 4.50 -3.86
C GLY A 66 3.51 4.52 -2.97
N GLY A 67 4.60 3.86 -3.37
CA GLY A 67 5.82 3.74 -2.55
C GLY A 67 5.65 2.74 -1.43
N LEU A 68 5.06 1.58 -1.72
CA LEU A 68 5.09 0.41 -0.86
C LEU A 68 6.38 -0.37 -1.11
N ASP A 69 7.10 -0.72 -0.05
CA ASP A 69 8.39 -1.41 -0.15
C ASP A 69 8.28 -2.89 0.22
N VAL A 70 7.47 -3.20 1.24
CA VAL A 70 7.27 -4.57 1.73
C VAL A 70 5.78 -4.82 1.92
N GLN A 71 5.30 -5.95 1.39
CA GLN A 71 3.95 -6.45 1.60
C GLN A 71 4.02 -7.81 2.27
N VAL A 72 3.34 -7.95 3.41
CA VAL A 72 2.99 -9.25 3.97
C VAL A 72 1.62 -9.62 3.43
N PHE A 73 1.57 -10.72 2.70
CA PHE A 73 0.34 -11.18 2.06
C PHE A 73 -0.51 -11.99 3.04
N SER A 74 -1.81 -11.74 3.03
CA SER A 74 -2.78 -12.60 3.67
C SER A 74 -2.98 -13.83 2.78
N VAL A 75 -2.82 -15.02 3.35
CA VAL A 75 -3.29 -16.28 2.76
C VAL A 75 -4.53 -16.66 3.56
N TYR A 76 -5.69 -16.40 2.99
CA TYR A 76 -6.95 -16.40 3.73
C TYR A 76 -8.04 -17.16 3.00
N CYS A 77 -8.70 -18.03 3.76
CA CYS A 77 -9.91 -18.73 3.35
C CYS A 77 -11.01 -18.44 4.39
N ASP A 78 -12.22 -18.19 3.91
CA ASP A 78 -13.39 -18.12 4.79
C ASP A 78 -13.62 -19.46 5.53
N GLY A 79 -14.26 -19.39 6.69
CA GLY A 79 -14.49 -20.57 7.55
C GLY A 79 -15.37 -21.66 6.91
N ASP A 80 -16.14 -21.33 5.88
CA ASP A 80 -16.98 -22.25 5.10
C ASP A 80 -16.36 -22.61 3.73
N ALA A 81 -15.11 -22.19 3.48
CA ALA A 81 -14.43 -22.44 2.21
C ALA A 81 -14.27 -23.95 1.93
N LYS A 82 -14.84 -24.38 0.81
CA LYS A 82 -14.62 -25.75 0.30
C LYS A 82 -13.18 -25.90 -0.15
N ASN A 83 -12.54 -26.99 0.25
CA ASN A 83 -11.14 -27.30 -0.09
C ASN A 83 -10.15 -26.17 0.32
N ALA A 84 -10.35 -25.57 1.50
CA ALA A 84 -9.54 -24.45 2.01
C ALA A 84 -8.02 -24.67 1.87
N PHE A 85 -7.51 -25.86 2.15
CA PHE A 85 -6.08 -26.17 1.97
C PHE A 85 -5.61 -25.98 0.51
N ALA A 86 -6.38 -26.46 -0.46
CA ALA A 86 -6.05 -26.32 -1.87
C ALA A 86 -6.26 -24.88 -2.37
N PHE A 87 -7.15 -24.12 -1.74
CA PHE A 87 -7.33 -22.70 -2.01
C PHE A 87 -6.12 -21.89 -1.51
N ALA A 88 -5.71 -22.09 -0.25
CA ALA A 88 -4.54 -21.47 0.35
C ALA A 88 -3.25 -21.75 -0.44
N ASN A 89 -3.05 -22.99 -0.91
CA ASN A 89 -1.92 -23.30 -1.78
C ASN A 89 -1.99 -22.51 -3.10
N ARG A 90 -3.18 -22.35 -3.68
CA ARG A 90 -3.36 -21.59 -4.93
C ARG A 90 -3.06 -20.10 -4.76
N GLU A 91 -3.36 -19.53 -3.59
CA GLU A 91 -2.96 -18.17 -3.24
C GLU A 91 -1.43 -18.03 -3.22
N MET A 92 -0.72 -18.95 -2.56
CA MET A 92 0.75 -18.97 -2.51
C MET A 92 1.37 -19.22 -3.89
N ASP A 93 0.85 -20.18 -4.65
CA ASP A 93 1.28 -20.47 -6.02
C ASP A 93 1.12 -19.24 -6.94
N SER A 94 0.05 -18.46 -6.73
CA SER A 94 -0.19 -17.23 -7.50
C SER A 94 0.84 -16.16 -7.19
N LEU A 95 1.28 -16.05 -5.93
CA LEU A 95 2.36 -15.17 -5.52
C LEU A 95 3.69 -15.62 -6.15
N ASP A 96 4.04 -16.90 -6.01
CA ASP A 96 5.28 -17.46 -6.57
C ASP A 96 5.37 -17.25 -8.08
N ALA A 97 4.25 -17.43 -8.80
CA ALA A 97 4.17 -17.21 -10.24
C ALA A 97 4.45 -15.76 -10.66
N ILE A 98 4.25 -14.78 -9.77
CA ILE A 98 4.56 -13.36 -10.02
C ILE A 98 6.01 -13.05 -9.65
N VAL A 99 6.52 -13.62 -8.55
CA VAL A 99 7.91 -13.45 -8.12
C VAL A 99 8.91 -13.96 -9.16
N LEU A 100 8.54 -14.97 -9.94
CA LEU A 100 9.38 -15.56 -10.99
C LEU A 100 9.43 -14.79 -12.32
N ARG A 101 8.72 -13.65 -12.46
CA ARG A 101 8.67 -12.83 -13.68
C ARG A 101 9.64 -11.66 -13.66
#